data_AF-A0A956CP37-F1
#
_entry.id   AF-A0A956CP37-F1
#
_cell.length_a   1.000
_cell.length_b   1.000
_cell.length_c   1.000
_cell.angle_alpha   90.00
_cell.angle_beta   90.00
_cell.angle_gamma   90.00
#
_symmetry.space_group_name_H-M   'P 1'
#
loop_
_entity.id
_entity.type
_entity.pdbx_description
1 polymer ?
#
loop_
_entity_poly.entity_id
_entity_poly.type
_entity_poly.pdbx_seq_one_letter_code
_entity_poly.pdbx_strand_id
1 'polypeptide(L)'
;MRFGAALVVVLAVWVPGRAPATVAEQRARLPPPAKCDDPVTGVWKSHKFDPRYNDWYIFTLTIRRVSGAESQTKLEGSINAHFWNGDSKQSEPPPCGIGVRHVTVQMTAQGSVTDSGEIHFWGTSWRPENAYCGPPIQRGEYNLDHFSGKIDPELQEFQSVNNDGGRSVNDPTVFRRIACDQPPPSPHVNPVAPPFQPPETGGCLPRWL
;
A
#
# COMPACT_ATOMS: atom_id res chain seq x y z
N MET A 1 -12.99 16.92 70.71
CA MET A 1 -13.60 16.49 69.43
C MET A 1 -12.54 16.55 68.35
N ARG A 2 -12.12 15.42 67.78
CA ARG A 2 -11.15 15.34 66.67
C ARG A 2 -11.86 14.72 65.48
N PHE A 3 -12.02 15.47 64.39
CA PHE A 3 -12.54 14.97 63.12
C PHE A 3 -11.38 14.44 62.29
N GLY A 4 -11.35 13.13 62.04
CA GLY A 4 -10.42 12.50 61.11
C GLY A 4 -10.99 12.53 59.69
N ALA A 5 -10.29 13.20 58.77
CA ALA A 5 -10.61 13.14 57.35
C ALA A 5 -10.02 11.86 56.75
N ALA A 6 -10.89 10.97 56.25
CA ALA A 6 -10.47 9.80 55.49
C ALA A 6 -10.18 10.20 54.04
N LEU A 7 -8.94 10.04 53.62
CA LEU A 7 -8.48 10.25 52.25
C LEU A 7 -8.89 9.04 51.40
N VAL A 8 -9.88 9.20 50.51
CA VAL A 8 -10.24 8.17 49.53
C VAL A 8 -9.30 8.30 48.33
N VAL A 9 -8.32 7.40 48.24
CA VAL A 9 -7.46 7.27 47.06
C VAL A 9 -8.20 6.45 46.02
N VAL A 10 -8.73 7.10 44.99
CA VAL A 10 -9.28 6.44 43.81
C VAL A 10 -8.10 5.98 42.94
N LEU A 11 -7.77 4.69 43.03
CA LEU A 11 -6.86 4.03 42.10
C LEU A 11 -7.58 3.91 40.74
N ALA A 12 -7.28 4.85 39.84
CA ALA A 12 -7.69 4.75 38.44
C ALA A 12 -6.93 3.58 37.79
N VAL A 13 -7.60 2.44 37.69
CA VAL A 13 -7.09 1.28 36.95
C VAL A 13 -7.19 1.61 35.45
N TRP A 14 -6.05 1.97 34.86
CA TRP A 14 -5.90 2.02 33.41
C TRP A 14 -5.99 0.61 32.86
N VAL A 15 -7.21 0.15 32.57
CA VAL A 15 -7.41 -1.04 31.75
C VAL A 15 -6.97 -0.65 30.33
N PRO A 16 -5.89 -1.24 29.77
CA PRO A 16 -5.58 -1.04 28.36
C PRO A 16 -6.76 -1.57 27.56
N GLY A 17 -7.58 -0.66 27.03
CA GLY A 17 -8.63 -1.03 26.10
C GLY A 17 -7.98 -1.75 24.94
N ARG A 18 -8.56 -2.89 24.53
CA ARG A 18 -8.31 -3.49 23.21
C ARG A 18 -8.82 -2.50 22.17
N ALA A 19 -8.04 -1.46 21.91
CA ALA A 19 -8.36 -0.45 20.93
C ALA A 19 -8.39 -1.13 19.54
N PRO A 20 -9.30 -0.73 18.64
CA PRO A 20 -9.19 -1.09 17.23
C PRO A 20 -7.78 -0.69 16.74
N ALA A 21 -7.20 -1.48 15.83
CA ALA A 21 -5.82 -1.31 15.36
C ALA A 21 -5.53 0.18 15.06
N THR A 22 -4.83 0.83 15.98
CA THR A 22 -4.81 2.30 16.01
C THR A 22 -3.98 2.84 14.86
N VAL A 23 -4.21 4.10 14.46
CA VAL A 23 -3.34 4.81 13.52
C VAL A 23 -1.86 4.71 13.92
N ALA A 24 -1.57 4.79 15.23
CA ALA A 24 -0.22 4.66 15.76
C ALA A 24 0.37 3.25 15.52
N GLU A 25 -0.44 2.21 15.67
CA GLU A 25 0.00 0.84 15.38
C GLU A 25 0.23 0.61 13.88
N GLN A 26 -0.67 1.11 13.01
CA GLN A 26 -0.46 1.05 11.55
C GLN A 26 0.86 1.71 11.20
N ARG A 27 1.08 2.93 11.71
CA ARG A 27 2.30 3.72 11.51
C ARG A 27 3.58 2.97 11.91
N ALA A 28 3.57 2.27 13.04
CA ALA A 28 4.72 1.55 13.56
C ALA A 28 5.20 0.40 12.64
N ARG A 29 4.31 -0.09 11.75
CA ARG A 29 4.61 -1.18 10.81
C ARG A 29 5.10 -0.69 9.44
N LEU A 30 5.07 0.61 9.21
CA LEU A 30 5.45 1.18 7.92
C LEU A 30 6.96 1.44 7.85
N PRO A 31 7.59 1.24 6.68
CA PRO A 31 9.02 1.52 6.51
C PRO A 31 9.31 3.03 6.66
N PRO A 32 10.57 3.47 6.65
CA PRO A 32 10.89 4.90 6.66
C PRO A 32 10.26 5.66 5.48
N PRO A 33 9.88 6.94 5.66
CA PRO A 33 9.27 7.72 4.60
C PRO A 33 10.30 8.15 3.53
N ALA A 34 9.90 8.10 2.27
CA ALA A 34 10.61 8.74 1.16
C ALA A 34 10.25 10.22 1.08
N LYS A 35 11.24 11.07 0.78
CA LYS A 35 11.05 12.50 0.51
C LYS A 35 11.08 12.75 -0.99
N CYS A 36 10.05 13.41 -1.50
CA CYS A 36 9.89 13.66 -2.93
C CYS A 36 9.44 15.10 -3.16
N ASP A 37 9.68 15.60 -4.37
CA ASP A 37 9.39 16.99 -4.73
C ASP A 37 7.88 17.26 -4.83
N ASP A 38 7.14 16.39 -5.51
CA ASP A 38 5.67 16.50 -5.56
C ASP A 38 5.07 16.01 -4.24
N PRO A 39 4.22 16.78 -3.55
CA PRO A 39 3.67 16.41 -2.25
C PRO A 39 2.60 15.32 -2.31
N VAL A 40 2.20 14.84 -3.49
CA VAL A 40 1.14 13.83 -3.69
C VAL A 40 1.64 12.58 -4.42
N THR A 41 2.49 12.72 -5.44
CA THR A 41 2.88 11.56 -6.26
C THR A 41 3.82 10.59 -5.55
N GLY A 42 3.80 9.34 -5.99
CA GLY A 42 4.70 8.31 -5.53
C GLY A 42 3.99 7.04 -5.11
N VAL A 43 4.75 6.19 -4.42
CA VAL A 43 4.27 4.90 -3.94
C VAL A 43 3.96 5.04 -2.46
N TRP A 44 2.72 4.78 -2.10
CA TRP A 44 2.18 4.92 -0.75
C TRP A 44 1.77 3.56 -0.23
N LYS A 45 2.28 3.14 0.92
CA LYS A 45 2.00 1.83 1.52
C LYS A 45 1.27 1.99 2.84
N SER A 46 0.21 1.21 3.05
CA SER A 46 -0.42 0.98 4.34
C SER A 46 -0.15 -0.45 4.82
N HIS A 47 -0.38 -0.69 6.12
CA HIS A 47 -0.35 -2.02 6.70
C HIS A 47 -1.24 -2.05 7.94
N LYS A 48 -2.42 -2.67 7.82
CA LYS A 48 -3.44 -2.65 8.87
C LYS A 48 -3.99 -4.04 9.14
N PHE A 49 -4.48 -4.21 10.36
CA PHE A 49 -5.24 -5.36 10.80
C PHE A 49 -6.70 -4.95 11.02
N ASP A 50 -7.66 -5.69 10.47
CA ASP A 50 -9.08 -5.51 10.74
C ASP A 50 -9.55 -6.56 11.76
N PRO A 51 -9.77 -6.17 13.02
CA PRO A 51 -10.20 -7.10 14.07
C PRO A 51 -11.63 -7.63 13.87
N ARG A 52 -12.45 -6.99 13.03
CA ARG A 52 -13.84 -7.42 12.79
C ARG A 52 -13.90 -8.73 12.00
N TYR A 53 -12.89 -8.96 11.16
CA TYR A 53 -12.86 -10.10 10.24
C TYR A 53 -11.60 -10.96 10.38
N ASN A 54 -10.67 -10.55 11.26
CA ASN A 54 -9.38 -11.21 11.46
C ASN A 54 -8.61 -11.34 10.14
N ASP A 55 -8.47 -10.23 9.43
CA ASP A 55 -7.64 -10.15 8.25
C ASP A 55 -6.72 -8.93 8.26
N TRP A 56 -5.61 -9.12 7.57
CA TRP A 56 -4.59 -8.13 7.35
C TRP A 56 -4.70 -7.59 5.95
N TYR A 57 -4.48 -6.29 5.81
CA TYR A 57 -4.44 -5.60 4.53
C TYR A 57 -3.17 -4.77 4.43
N ILE A 58 -2.49 -4.94 3.31
CA ILE A 58 -1.48 -4.03 2.80
C ILE A 58 -2.06 -3.42 1.53
N PHE A 59 -2.31 -2.11 1.55
CA PHE A 59 -2.61 -1.37 0.33
C PHE A 59 -1.36 -0.65 -0.16
N THR A 60 -1.06 -0.79 -1.44
CA THR A 60 -0.02 -0.01 -2.12
C THR A 60 -0.68 0.85 -3.20
N LEU A 61 -0.65 2.17 -3.02
CA LEU A 61 -1.09 3.14 -4.01
C LEU A 61 0.12 3.56 -4.84
N THR A 62 0.00 3.50 -6.16
CA THR A 62 0.91 4.23 -7.05
C THR A 62 0.15 5.42 -7.59
N ILE A 63 0.53 6.62 -7.18
CA ILE A 63 -0.18 7.87 -7.51
C ILE A 63 0.70 8.72 -8.42
N ARG A 64 0.15 9.13 -9.57
CA ARG A 64 0.78 10.02 -10.54
C ARG A 64 -0.14 11.19 -10.87
N ARG A 65 0.47 12.31 -11.27
CA ARG A 65 -0.26 13.43 -11.88
C ARG A 65 -0.63 13.03 -13.30
N VAL A 66 -1.83 13.37 -13.76
CA VAL A 66 -2.12 13.26 -15.20
C VAL A 66 -1.26 14.27 -15.96
N SER A 67 -0.98 14.00 -17.24
CA SER A 67 -0.21 14.94 -18.07
C SER A 67 -1.08 16.11 -18.56
N GLY A 68 -0.45 17.27 -18.78
CA GLY A 68 -1.10 18.43 -19.40
C GLY A 68 -1.80 19.37 -18.42
N ALA A 69 -2.84 20.07 -18.90
CA ALA A 69 -3.47 21.20 -18.22
C ALA A 69 -4.11 20.82 -16.86
N GLU A 70 -4.53 19.56 -16.70
CA GLU A 70 -5.19 19.07 -15.48
C GLU A 70 -4.22 18.48 -14.44
N SER A 71 -2.91 18.52 -14.70
CA SER A 71 -1.90 17.89 -13.84
C SER A 71 -2.02 18.28 -12.36
N GLN A 72 -2.39 19.53 -12.06
CA GLN A 72 -2.48 20.01 -10.68
C GLN A 72 -3.64 19.39 -9.87
N THR A 73 -4.72 18.98 -10.54
CA THR A 73 -5.96 18.58 -9.86
C THR A 73 -6.38 17.14 -10.14
N LYS A 74 -5.83 16.50 -11.16
CA LYS A 74 -6.17 15.14 -11.56
C LYS A 74 -5.00 14.18 -11.34
N LEU A 75 -5.34 13.00 -10.84
CA LEU A 75 -4.41 11.93 -10.55
C LEU A 75 -4.82 10.67 -11.30
N GLU A 76 -3.83 9.82 -11.55
CA GLU A 76 -4.02 8.48 -12.10
C GLU A 76 -3.08 7.50 -11.40
N GLY A 77 -3.33 6.21 -11.60
CA GLY A 77 -2.40 5.16 -11.24
C GLY A 77 -3.09 3.87 -10.85
N SER A 78 -2.71 3.31 -9.71
CA SER A 78 -3.14 1.97 -9.33
C SER A 78 -3.23 1.77 -7.82
N ILE A 79 -4.08 0.83 -7.41
CA ILE A 79 -4.18 0.36 -6.03
C ILE A 79 -3.94 -1.15 -6.04
N ASN A 80 -2.94 -1.62 -5.31
CA ASN A 80 -2.75 -3.04 -5.05
C ASN A 80 -3.20 -3.35 -3.63
N ALA A 81 -4.14 -4.27 -3.48
CA ALA A 81 -4.60 -4.76 -2.19
C ALA A 81 -4.07 -6.18 -1.97
N HIS A 82 -3.17 -6.33 -1.01
CA HIS A 82 -2.61 -7.62 -0.58
C HIS A 82 -3.18 -7.95 0.79
N PHE A 83 -3.92 -9.05 0.90
CA PHE A 83 -4.56 -9.41 2.16
C PHE A 83 -4.58 -10.91 2.44
N TRP A 84 -4.67 -11.23 3.72
CA TRP A 84 -4.79 -12.59 4.22
C TRP A 84 -5.57 -12.62 5.53
N ASN A 85 -6.21 -13.74 5.84
CA ASN A 85 -6.78 -13.95 7.17
C ASN A 85 -5.70 -14.42 8.15
N GLY A 86 -5.78 -13.94 9.38
CA GLY A 86 -4.83 -14.23 10.45
C GLY A 86 -5.16 -13.43 11.73
N ASP A 87 -4.57 -13.81 12.85
CA ASP A 87 -4.75 -13.05 14.09
C ASP A 87 -3.89 -11.78 14.13
N SER A 88 -4.14 -10.91 15.12
CA SER A 88 -3.45 -9.62 15.31
C SER A 88 -1.92 -9.69 15.50
N LYS A 89 -1.34 -10.88 15.68
CA LYS A 89 0.11 -11.11 15.81
C LYS A 89 0.73 -11.61 14.50
N GLN A 90 -0.07 -11.98 13.50
CA GLN A 90 0.36 -12.51 12.22
C GLN A 90 0.42 -11.41 11.15
N SER A 91 1.26 -10.40 11.37
CA SER A 91 1.43 -9.26 10.45
C SER A 91 2.11 -9.61 9.13
N GLU A 92 2.42 -10.88 8.90
CA GLU A 92 2.86 -11.41 7.61
C GLU A 92 1.97 -12.61 7.27
N PRO A 93 1.77 -12.92 5.98
CA PRO A 93 0.96 -14.06 5.59
C PRO A 93 1.48 -15.36 6.23
N PRO A 94 0.60 -16.14 6.91
CA PRO A 94 1.00 -17.43 7.45
C PRO A 94 1.28 -18.43 6.31
N PRO A 95 2.01 -19.54 6.58
CA PRO A 95 2.11 -20.63 5.63
C PRO A 95 0.73 -21.13 5.17
N CYS A 96 0.61 -21.55 3.91
CA CYS A 96 -0.65 -22.09 3.41
C CYS A 96 -1.10 -23.30 4.24
N GLY A 97 -2.36 -23.28 4.64
CA GLY A 97 -3.02 -24.34 5.38
C GLY A 97 -4.53 -24.33 5.13
N ILE A 98 -5.24 -25.29 5.72
CA ILE A 98 -6.70 -25.36 5.60
C ILE A 98 -7.30 -24.07 6.17
N GLY A 99 -8.15 -23.39 5.39
CA GLY A 99 -8.82 -22.16 5.80
C GLY A 99 -7.98 -20.89 5.69
N VAL A 100 -6.71 -20.97 5.25
CA VAL A 100 -5.90 -19.77 4.96
C VAL A 100 -6.28 -19.25 3.57
N ARG A 101 -6.61 -17.97 3.53
CA ARG A 101 -6.79 -17.15 2.33
C ARG A 101 -5.68 -16.13 2.30
N HIS A 102 -4.96 -16.05 1.18
CA HIS A 102 -3.92 -15.07 0.96
C HIS A 102 -3.91 -14.73 -0.53
N VAL A 103 -4.24 -13.48 -0.85
CA VAL A 103 -4.48 -13.03 -2.23
C VAL A 103 -3.97 -11.62 -2.45
N THR A 104 -3.71 -11.27 -3.72
CA THR A 104 -3.53 -9.90 -4.18
C THR A 104 -4.58 -9.53 -5.23
N VAL A 105 -5.08 -8.31 -5.15
CA VAL A 105 -6.01 -7.70 -6.10
C VAL A 105 -5.38 -6.42 -6.63
N GLN A 106 -5.40 -6.26 -7.95
CA GLN A 106 -4.93 -5.05 -8.61
C GLN A 106 -6.12 -4.25 -9.12
N MET A 107 -6.12 -2.95 -8.83
CA MET A 107 -7.06 -1.97 -9.35
C MET A 107 -6.35 -0.96 -10.24
N THR A 108 -6.99 -0.61 -11.36
CA THR A 108 -6.73 0.65 -12.05
C THR A 108 -7.39 1.76 -11.26
N ALA A 109 -6.72 2.90 -11.08
CA ALA A 109 -7.21 3.96 -10.22
C ALA A 109 -7.12 5.35 -10.86
N GLN A 110 -8.01 6.21 -10.41
CA GLN A 110 -8.04 7.63 -10.72
C GLN A 110 -8.11 8.42 -9.41
N GLY A 111 -7.80 9.70 -9.49
CA GLY A 111 -7.97 10.57 -8.34
C GLY A 111 -8.06 12.03 -8.69
N SER A 112 -8.25 12.81 -7.65
CA SER A 112 -8.24 14.26 -7.72
C SER A 112 -7.74 14.88 -6.43
N VAL A 113 -7.17 16.09 -6.57
CA VAL A 113 -6.81 16.95 -5.44
C VAL A 113 -7.73 18.15 -5.46
N THR A 114 -8.42 18.40 -4.35
CA THR A 114 -9.26 19.59 -4.18
C THR A 114 -8.40 20.83 -3.90
N ASP A 115 -8.98 22.02 -4.06
CA ASP A 115 -8.30 23.28 -3.72
C ASP A 115 -7.86 23.35 -2.24
N SER A 116 -8.53 22.59 -1.36
CA SER A 116 -8.20 22.49 0.07
C SER A 116 -7.07 21.50 0.39
N GLY A 117 -6.51 20.86 -0.63
CA GLY A 117 -5.47 19.82 -0.51
C GLY A 117 -5.99 18.45 -0.08
N GLU A 118 -7.32 18.25 -0.04
CA GLU A 118 -7.91 16.92 0.14
C GLU A 118 -7.74 16.09 -1.12
N ILE A 119 -7.30 14.85 -0.96
CA ILE A 119 -7.06 13.88 -2.01
C ILE A 119 -8.21 12.89 -2.00
N HIS A 120 -8.72 12.58 -3.20
CA HIS A 120 -9.60 11.45 -3.46
C HIS A 120 -8.87 10.53 -4.44
N PHE A 121 -8.74 9.25 -4.11
CA PHE A 121 -8.10 8.25 -4.97
C PHE A 121 -8.91 6.94 -4.92
N TRP A 122 -9.44 6.52 -6.06
CA TRP A 122 -10.40 5.42 -6.13
C TRP A 122 -10.10 4.46 -7.28
N GLY A 123 -10.43 3.19 -7.06
CA GLY A 123 -10.41 2.18 -8.10
C GLY A 123 -11.52 2.39 -9.13
N THR A 124 -11.24 2.12 -10.41
CA THR A 124 -12.21 2.18 -11.52
C THR A 124 -12.51 0.80 -12.12
N SER A 125 -11.57 -0.13 -11.98
CA SER A 125 -11.74 -1.55 -12.30
C SER A 125 -10.76 -2.36 -11.48
N TRP A 126 -11.07 -3.64 -11.25
CA TRP A 126 -10.22 -4.54 -10.48
C TRP A 126 -10.08 -5.89 -11.18
N ARG A 127 -8.98 -6.58 -10.88
CA ARG A 127 -8.77 -7.98 -11.24
C ARG A 127 -8.01 -8.71 -10.13
N PRO A 128 -8.27 -10.01 -9.90
CA PRO A 128 -7.35 -10.83 -9.13
C PRO A 128 -5.98 -10.77 -9.79
N GLU A 129 -4.93 -10.58 -9.00
CA GLU A 129 -3.57 -10.64 -9.49
C GLU A 129 -2.94 -11.99 -9.13
N ASN A 130 -2.98 -12.37 -7.84
CA ASN A 130 -2.53 -13.68 -7.39
C ASN A 130 -3.45 -14.24 -6.29
N ALA A 131 -3.56 -15.57 -6.25
CA ALA A 131 -4.06 -16.31 -5.10
C ALA A 131 -2.95 -17.26 -4.64
N TYR A 132 -2.36 -16.98 -3.49
CA TYR A 132 -1.26 -17.77 -2.93
C TYR A 132 -1.79 -18.98 -2.18
N CYS A 133 -2.86 -18.78 -1.40
CA CYS A 133 -3.57 -19.84 -0.68
C CYS A 133 -5.09 -19.57 -0.72
N GLY A 134 -5.88 -20.66 -0.70
CA GLY A 134 -7.34 -20.59 -0.74
C GLY A 134 -7.88 -20.32 -2.15
N PRO A 135 -9.22 -20.23 -2.30
CA PRO A 135 -9.83 -19.98 -3.59
C PRO A 135 -9.50 -18.56 -4.10
N PRO A 136 -9.33 -18.39 -5.42
CA PRO A 136 -9.15 -17.06 -5.99
C PRO A 136 -10.40 -16.20 -5.79
N ILE A 137 -10.19 -14.88 -5.75
CA ILE A 137 -11.27 -13.90 -5.71
C ILE A 137 -12.14 -14.04 -6.96
N GLN A 138 -13.44 -14.25 -6.80
CA GLN A 138 -14.39 -14.33 -7.91
C GLN A 138 -15.01 -12.97 -8.23
N ARG A 139 -15.58 -12.83 -9.44
CA ARG A 139 -16.29 -11.62 -9.84
C ARG A 139 -17.40 -11.31 -8.84
N GLY A 140 -17.44 -10.07 -8.36
CA GLY A 140 -18.43 -9.60 -7.37
C GLY A 140 -18.01 -9.81 -5.91
N GLU A 141 -16.87 -10.46 -5.63
CA GLU A 141 -16.39 -10.66 -4.25
C GLU A 141 -15.51 -9.52 -3.73
N TYR A 142 -15.14 -8.56 -4.58
CA TYR A 142 -14.29 -7.43 -4.23
C TYR A 142 -14.95 -6.10 -4.63
N ASN A 143 -14.93 -5.13 -3.72
CA ASN A 143 -15.41 -3.77 -3.95
C ASN A 143 -14.24 -2.84 -4.21
N LEU A 144 -14.42 -1.86 -5.09
CA LEU A 144 -13.36 -0.91 -5.43
C LEU A 144 -13.10 0.01 -4.24
N ASP A 145 -11.84 0.07 -3.81
CA ASP A 145 -11.43 0.95 -2.72
C ASP A 145 -11.50 2.43 -3.14
N HIS A 146 -11.87 3.29 -2.20
CA HIS A 146 -11.86 4.74 -2.36
C HIS A 146 -11.28 5.36 -1.11
N PHE A 147 -10.05 5.85 -1.22
CA PHE A 147 -9.35 6.54 -0.14
C PHE A 147 -9.52 8.05 -0.30
N SER A 148 -10.02 8.71 0.74
CA SER A 148 -10.09 10.17 0.80
C SER A 148 -9.45 10.72 2.08
N GLY A 149 -8.76 11.85 1.99
CA GLY A 149 -8.13 12.48 3.15
C GLY A 149 -7.02 13.48 2.81
N LYS A 150 -6.09 13.69 3.73
CA LYS A 150 -5.01 14.70 3.57
C LYS A 150 -3.63 14.11 3.80
N ILE A 151 -2.64 14.70 3.15
CA ILE A 151 -1.23 14.39 3.40
C ILE A 151 -0.71 15.30 4.51
N ASP A 152 -0.12 14.69 5.52
CA ASP A 152 0.76 15.34 6.48
C ASP A 152 2.18 15.41 5.88
N PRO A 153 2.67 16.61 5.51
CA PRO A 153 3.96 16.76 4.84
C PRO A 153 5.15 16.57 5.80
N GLU A 154 4.96 16.73 7.12
CA GLU A 154 6.03 16.53 8.09
C GLU A 154 6.27 15.04 8.33
N LEU A 155 5.19 14.27 8.40
CA LEU A 155 5.24 12.82 8.58
C LEU A 155 5.39 12.04 7.26
N GLN A 156 5.13 12.69 6.12
CA GLN A 156 5.00 12.05 4.80
C GLN A 156 3.96 10.92 4.82
N GLU A 157 2.81 11.22 5.42
CA GLU A 157 1.71 10.29 5.64
C GLU A 157 0.42 10.77 5.02
N PHE A 158 -0.24 9.92 4.24
CA PHE A 158 -1.60 10.14 3.78
C PHE A 158 -2.56 9.58 4.83
N GLN A 159 -3.17 10.49 5.59
CA GLN A 159 -4.20 10.21 6.58
C GLN A 159 -5.54 10.13 5.86
N SER A 160 -6.05 8.91 5.69
CA SER A 160 -7.21 8.68 4.83
C SER A 160 -8.28 7.81 5.48
N VAL A 161 -9.45 7.82 4.85
CA VAL A 161 -10.56 6.92 5.14
C VAL A 161 -10.87 6.14 3.87
N ASN A 162 -11.00 4.82 3.99
CA ASN A 162 -11.48 3.97 2.91
C ASN A 162 -13.01 3.88 2.94
N ASN A 163 -13.62 4.00 1.76
CA ASN A 163 -15.04 3.86 1.53
C ASN A 163 -15.29 2.97 0.30
N ASP A 164 -15.09 1.66 0.47
CA ASP A 164 -15.26 0.66 -0.60
C ASP A 164 -16.73 0.33 -0.90
N GLY A 165 -17.68 0.77 -0.06
CA GLY A 165 -19.10 0.42 -0.17
C GLY A 165 -19.46 -1.00 0.28
N GLY A 166 -18.49 -1.73 0.82
CA GLY A 166 -18.61 -3.09 1.35
C GLY A 166 -18.15 -3.20 2.80
N ARG A 167 -17.01 -3.87 3.03
CA ARG A 167 -16.51 -4.14 4.39
C ARG A 167 -15.74 -2.94 4.97
N SER A 168 -15.19 -2.09 4.11
CA SER A 168 -14.36 -0.95 4.47
C SER A 168 -15.15 0.35 4.24
N VAL A 169 -16.16 0.60 5.07
CA VAL A 169 -16.94 1.84 5.07
C VAL A 169 -16.51 2.71 6.24
N ASN A 170 -16.11 3.96 5.95
CA ASN A 170 -15.51 4.89 6.89
C ASN A 170 -14.32 4.30 7.66
N ASP A 171 -13.48 3.52 6.97
CA ASP A 171 -12.42 2.73 7.59
C ASP A 171 -11.05 3.47 7.57
N PRO A 172 -10.55 3.95 8.72
CA PRO A 172 -9.31 4.73 8.77
C PRO A 172 -8.10 3.92 8.28
N THR A 173 -7.40 4.47 7.29
CA THR A 173 -6.22 3.84 6.69
C THR A 173 -5.12 4.86 6.55
N VAL A 174 -3.96 4.57 7.15
CA VAL A 174 -2.79 5.45 7.05
C VAL A 174 -1.80 4.86 6.08
N PHE A 175 -1.37 5.69 5.14
CA PHE A 175 -0.30 5.33 4.23
C PHE A 175 0.93 6.16 4.52
N ARG A 176 2.09 5.56 4.28
CA ARG A 176 3.36 6.26 4.24
C ARG A 176 3.93 6.21 2.83
N ARG A 177 4.52 7.32 2.39
CA ARG A 177 5.24 7.33 1.11
C ARG A 177 6.53 6.51 1.23
N ILE A 178 6.67 5.48 0.43
CA ILE A 178 7.83 4.57 0.46
C ILE A 178 8.78 4.76 -0.72
N ALA A 179 8.31 5.40 -1.80
CA ALA A 179 9.13 5.77 -2.94
C ALA A 179 8.53 6.97 -3.66
N CYS A 180 9.38 7.74 -4.34
CA CYS A 180 8.93 8.77 -5.27
C CYS A 180 8.45 8.14 -6.57
N ASP A 181 7.57 8.84 -7.28
CA ASP A 181 7.19 8.43 -8.63
C ASP A 181 8.44 8.53 -9.51
N GLN A 182 8.98 7.39 -9.88
CA GLN A 182 10.03 7.31 -10.87
C GLN A 182 9.35 7.13 -12.22
N PRO A 183 9.77 7.86 -13.27
CA PRO A 183 9.34 7.51 -14.62
C PRO A 183 9.66 6.02 -14.86
N PRO A 184 8.78 5.28 -15.57
CA PRO A 184 9.06 3.88 -15.88
C PRO A 184 10.47 3.79 -16.48
N PRO A 185 11.29 2.81 -16.08
CA PRO A 185 12.63 2.67 -16.61
C PRO A 185 12.54 2.64 -18.14
N SER A 186 13.31 3.51 -18.80
CA SER A 186 13.40 3.52 -20.26
C SER A 186 13.61 2.09 -20.74
N PRO A 187 12.86 1.59 -21.74
CA PRO A 187 13.04 0.23 -22.22
C PRO A 187 14.51 0.06 -22.58
N HIS A 188 15.18 -0.87 -21.92
CA HIS A 188 16.49 -1.30 -22.38
C HIS A 188 16.27 -1.88 -23.77
N VAL A 189 16.66 -1.12 -24.80
CA VAL A 189 16.78 -1.65 -26.15
C VAL A 189 17.83 -2.73 -26.03
N ASN A 190 17.41 -4.00 -25.98
CA ASN A 190 18.33 -5.11 -26.19
C ASN A 190 18.82 -4.97 -27.63
N PRO A 191 20.09 -4.57 -27.88
CA PRO A 191 20.59 -4.60 -29.23
C PRO A 191 20.51 -6.04 -29.69
N VAL A 192 19.67 -6.33 -30.68
CA VAL A 192 19.71 -7.60 -31.39
C VAL A 192 21.13 -7.69 -31.96
N ALA A 193 21.88 -8.70 -31.54
CA ALA A 193 23.20 -8.95 -32.10
C ALA A 193 23.06 -9.02 -33.63
N PRO A 194 23.92 -8.33 -34.40
CA PRO A 194 23.83 -8.35 -35.85
C PRO A 194 23.91 -9.81 -36.33
N PRO A 195 23.14 -10.19 -37.37
CA PRO A 195 23.04 -11.57 -37.86
C PRO A 195 24.34 -12.15 -38.44
N PHE A 196 25.44 -11.40 -38.40
CA PHE A 196 26.73 -11.82 -38.90
C PHE A 196 27.72 -12.00 -37.74
N GLN A 197 27.75 -13.20 -37.19
CA GLN A 197 28.97 -13.70 -36.55
C GLN A 197 29.82 -14.29 -37.68
N PRO A 198 30.96 -13.69 -38.06
CA PRO A 198 31.89 -14.38 -38.95
C PRO A 198 32.29 -15.70 -38.28
N PRO A 199 32.45 -16.80 -39.04
CA PRO A 199 32.98 -18.04 -38.48
C PRO A 199 34.32 -17.75 -37.81
N GLU A 200 34.56 -18.36 -36.65
CA GLU A 200 35.86 -18.30 -35.98
C GLU A 200 36.93 -18.82 -36.95
N THR A 201 37.57 -17.90 -37.67
CA THR A 201 38.73 -18.22 -38.49
C THR A 201 39.85 -18.56 -37.53
N GLY A 202 40.23 -19.83 -37.57
CA GLY A 202 41.31 -20.42 -36.79
C GLY A 202 42.52 -19.49 -36.71
N GLY A 203 43.08 -19.42 -35.50
CA GLY A 203 44.22 -18.60 -35.18
C GLY A 203 45.35 -18.75 -36.19
N CYS A 204 45.95 -17.62 -36.55
CA CYS A 204 47.25 -17.60 -37.20
C CYS A 204 48.26 -18.28 -36.27
N LEU A 205 48.68 -19.50 -36.59
CA LEU A 205 49.92 -20.05 -36.05
C LEU A 205 51.08 -19.22 -36.62
N PRO A 206 52.02 -18.72 -35.79
CA PRO A 206 53.29 -18.24 -36.30
C PRO A 206 54.09 -19.47 -36.76
N ARG A 207 54.35 -19.54 -38.07
CA ARG A 207 55.27 -20.50 -38.66
C ARG A 207 56.69 -20.13 -38.24
N TRP A 208 57.28 -20.94 -37.36
CA TRP A 208 58.72 -20.95 -37.11
C TRP A 208 59.26 -22.34 -37.36
N LEU A 209 60.36 -22.36 -38.13
CA LEU A 209 61.19 -23.48 -38.64
C LEU A 209 60.71 -24.10 -39.96
#